data_AF-A0A0S8GTU5-F1
#
_entry.id   AF-A0A0S8GTU5-F1
#
_cell.length_a   1.000
_cell.length_b   1.000
_cell.length_c   1.000
_cell.angle_alpha   90.00
_cell.angle_beta   90.00
_cell.angle_gamma   90.00
#
_symmetry.space_group_name_H-M   'P 1'
#
loop_
_entity.id
_entity.type
_entity.pdbx_description
1 polymer ?
#
loop_
_entity_poly.entity_id
_entity_poly.type
_entity_poly.pdbx_seq_one_letter_code
_entity_poly.pdbx_strand_id
1 'polypeptide(L)'
;MNDREILHWDKRLKDQANRGWDNYLRRRINLDEAREDVFWSLAGEYIYVEEVSASTAAASIRINRKSNDQINLELGTTIKTVFTQLFISNTAQADQWIDIIIGINFEYLRLMAAGGGGGGGGTIVKNWLAEQTIINAVGVTVGTWSVDVDLETNGCEGAHVTIDADFPPGPTDNLVVEVRASLDATNYDDTPLYIFEIDNAIDPNQVSMVIKDVAHFKLYCYRSGVTDTITVTAKCQRWNYQSV
;
A
#
# COMPACT_ATOMS: atom_id res chain seq x y z
N MET A 1 7.26 -15.82 15.35
CA MET A 1 7.90 -15.77 14.02
C MET A 1 8.98 -14.70 14.12
N ASN A 2 10.24 -15.02 13.84
CA ASN A 2 11.35 -14.06 13.96
C ASN A 2 11.66 -13.53 12.55
N ASP A 3 11.86 -12.23 12.38
CA ASP A 3 12.06 -11.49 11.11
C ASP A 3 13.24 -11.96 10.24
N ARG A 4 13.96 -13.01 10.68
CA ARG A 4 15.09 -13.63 9.99
C ARG A 4 14.71 -14.61 8.86
N GLU A 5 13.43 -14.86 8.60
CA GLU A 5 12.98 -15.71 7.48
C GLU A 5 12.69 -14.93 6.18
N ILE A 6 13.00 -13.63 6.14
CA ILE A 6 12.96 -12.77 4.93
C ILE A 6 14.24 -12.97 4.10
N LEU A 7 14.61 -14.21 3.77
CA LEU A 7 15.87 -14.53 3.08
C LEU A 7 15.78 -14.50 1.54
N HIS A 8 14.64 -14.08 0.99
CA HIS A 8 14.37 -14.10 -0.47
C HIS A 8 13.61 -12.86 -0.97
N TRP A 9 13.92 -11.67 -0.45
CA TRP A 9 13.29 -10.43 -0.90
C TRP A 9 13.50 -10.21 -2.40
N ASP A 10 14.69 -10.49 -2.91
CA ASP A 10 15.03 -10.43 -4.34
C ASP A 10 14.10 -11.28 -5.25
N LYS A 11 13.70 -12.47 -4.79
CA LYS A 11 12.69 -13.29 -5.48
C LYS A 11 11.28 -12.70 -5.36
N ARG A 12 10.90 -12.17 -4.20
CA ARG A 12 9.60 -11.49 -4.01
C ARG A 12 9.46 -10.27 -4.92
N LEU A 13 10.53 -9.49 -5.10
CA LEU A 13 10.61 -8.34 -6.00
C LEU A 13 10.46 -8.76 -7.47
N LYS A 14 11.12 -9.85 -7.89
CA LYS A 14 10.95 -10.41 -9.24
C LYS A 14 9.54 -10.93 -9.47
N ASP A 15 8.93 -11.56 -8.48
CA ASP A 15 7.55 -12.05 -8.56
C ASP A 15 6.53 -10.90 -8.54
N GLN A 16 6.80 -9.79 -7.84
CA GLN A 16 6.00 -8.57 -7.91
C GLN A 16 6.09 -7.92 -9.29
N ALA A 17 7.28 -7.79 -9.87
CA ALA A 17 7.47 -7.23 -11.20
C ALA A 17 6.71 -8.03 -12.29
N ASN A 18 6.61 -9.34 -12.13
CA ASN A 18 5.83 -10.21 -13.02
C ASN A 18 4.30 -10.11 -12.84
N ARG A 19 3.81 -9.55 -11.72
CA ARG A 19 2.38 -9.38 -11.40
C ARG A 19 1.80 -8.03 -11.84
N GLY A 20 2.64 -7.10 -12.29
CA GLY A 20 2.24 -5.70 -12.50
C GLY A 20 2.22 -4.90 -11.19
N TRP A 21 1.61 -3.71 -11.20
CA TRP A 21 1.47 -2.86 -10.00
C TRP A 21 0.38 -3.37 -9.04
N ASP A 22 -0.32 -4.45 -9.40
CA ASP A 22 -1.38 -5.02 -8.58
C ASP A 22 -0.78 -5.99 -7.54
N ASN A 23 -1.01 -5.69 -6.27
CA ASN A 23 -0.54 -6.48 -5.13
C ASN A 23 -1.27 -7.85 -4.98
N TYR A 24 -2.18 -8.17 -5.89
CA TYR A 24 -3.00 -9.38 -5.85
C TYR A 24 -3.26 -9.98 -7.24
N LEU A 25 -3.68 -11.24 -7.25
CA LEU A 25 -4.06 -12.05 -8.40
C LEU A 25 -5.43 -12.66 -8.11
N ARG A 26 -6.36 -12.57 -9.07
CA ARG A 26 -7.60 -13.37 -9.07
C ARG A 26 -7.42 -14.64 -9.89
N ARG A 27 -7.83 -15.79 -9.36
CA ARG A 27 -7.78 -17.09 -10.04
C ARG A 27 -9.07 -17.87 -9.84
N ARG A 28 -9.59 -18.42 -10.94
CA ARG A 28 -10.68 -19.39 -10.93
C ARG A 28 -10.14 -20.82 -10.84
N ILE A 29 -10.73 -21.61 -9.95
CA ILE A 29 -10.58 -23.06 -9.86
C ILE A 29 -11.85 -23.69 -10.46
N ASN A 30 -11.78 -24.18 -11.70
CA ASN A 30 -12.89 -24.97 -12.28
C ASN A 30 -12.88 -26.37 -11.67
N LEU A 31 -14.00 -26.89 -11.21
CA LEU A 31 -14.08 -28.16 -10.48
C LEU A 31 -14.50 -29.34 -11.35
N ASP A 32 -14.63 -29.16 -12.67
CA ASP A 32 -15.08 -30.20 -13.61
C ASP A 32 -14.23 -31.47 -13.58
N GLU A 33 -12.93 -31.33 -13.28
CA GLU A 33 -11.98 -32.42 -13.19
C GLU A 33 -11.51 -32.61 -11.75
N ALA A 34 -11.37 -33.88 -11.33
CA ALA A 34 -10.81 -34.22 -10.03
C ALA A 34 -9.32 -33.89 -10.00
N ARG A 35 -8.86 -33.29 -8.89
CA ARG A 35 -7.45 -32.97 -8.64
C ARG A 35 -7.05 -33.58 -7.32
N GLU A 36 -5.91 -34.26 -7.31
CA GLU A 36 -5.43 -34.86 -6.06
C GLU A 36 -4.43 -34.01 -5.30
N ASP A 37 -3.52 -33.25 -5.88
CA ASP A 37 -2.60 -32.40 -5.11
C ASP A 37 -1.86 -31.52 -6.11
N VAL A 38 -2.63 -30.85 -6.94
CA VAL A 38 -2.08 -30.19 -8.11
C VAL A 38 -1.33 -28.96 -7.65
N PHE A 39 -0.02 -28.94 -7.92
CA PHE A 39 0.86 -27.86 -7.55
C PHE A 39 0.61 -26.61 -8.39
N TRP A 40 0.37 -25.49 -7.73
CA TRP A 40 0.33 -24.16 -8.30
C TRP A 40 1.56 -23.38 -7.82
N SER A 41 2.38 -22.92 -8.76
CA SER A 41 3.59 -22.14 -8.49
C SER A 41 3.24 -20.69 -8.14
N LEU A 42 2.57 -20.50 -7.00
CA LEU A 42 2.12 -19.22 -6.49
C LEU A 42 2.68 -18.99 -5.09
N ALA A 43 3.00 -17.73 -4.81
CA ALA A 43 3.45 -17.26 -3.51
C ALA A 43 2.62 -16.05 -3.05
N GLY A 44 2.41 -15.91 -1.75
CA GLY A 44 1.61 -14.84 -1.17
C GLY A 44 1.67 -14.86 0.35
N GLU A 45 0.90 -13.98 0.97
CA GLU A 45 0.65 -14.00 2.42
C GLU A 45 -0.85 -14.01 2.75
N TYR A 46 -1.68 -13.88 1.72
CA TYR A 46 -3.12 -13.77 1.82
C TYR A 46 -3.82 -14.61 0.74
N ILE A 47 -4.82 -15.38 1.14
CA ILE A 47 -5.79 -16.03 0.24
C ILE A 47 -7.20 -15.72 0.74
N TYR A 48 -8.09 -15.34 -0.18
CA TYR A 48 -9.50 -15.14 0.09
C TYR A 48 -10.36 -15.83 -0.96
N VAL A 49 -11.38 -16.58 -0.53
CA VAL A 49 -12.38 -17.16 -1.43
C VAL A 49 -13.47 -16.12 -1.70
N GLU A 50 -13.42 -15.55 -2.89
CA GLU A 50 -14.28 -14.42 -3.29
C GLU A 50 -15.67 -14.87 -3.69
N GLU A 51 -15.75 -15.90 -4.53
CA GLU A 51 -17.01 -16.35 -5.10
C GLU A 51 -16.98 -17.87 -5.30
N VAL A 52 -18.14 -18.49 -5.14
CA VAL A 52 -18.34 -19.92 -5.39
C VAL A 52 -19.58 -20.09 -6.26
N SER A 53 -19.53 -21.02 -7.21
CA SER A 53 -20.66 -21.25 -8.12
C SER A 53 -21.90 -21.79 -7.42
N ALA A 54 -21.73 -22.51 -6.30
CA ALA A 54 -22.79 -23.08 -5.47
C ALA A 54 -22.27 -23.33 -4.06
N SER A 55 -23.17 -23.46 -3.08
CA SER A 55 -22.80 -23.85 -1.71
C SER A 55 -22.24 -25.28 -1.59
N THR A 56 -22.43 -26.10 -2.64
CA THR A 56 -21.87 -27.45 -2.74
C THR A 56 -20.50 -27.50 -3.42
N ALA A 57 -20.06 -26.40 -4.04
CA ALA A 57 -18.75 -26.32 -4.68
C ALA A 57 -17.64 -26.44 -3.64
N ALA A 58 -16.93 -27.56 -3.67
CA ALA A 58 -15.93 -27.91 -2.67
C ALA A 58 -14.56 -28.09 -3.31
N ALA A 59 -13.58 -27.36 -2.81
CA ALA A 59 -12.17 -27.63 -3.02
C ALA A 59 -11.42 -27.41 -1.72
N SER A 60 -10.17 -27.81 -1.70
CA SER A 60 -9.30 -27.61 -0.56
C SER A 60 -7.89 -27.30 -1.03
N ILE A 61 -7.15 -26.64 -0.16
CA ILE A 61 -5.77 -26.28 -0.42
C ILE A 61 -4.85 -26.77 0.67
N ARG A 62 -3.58 -26.88 0.30
CA ARG A 62 -2.47 -27.04 1.24
C ARG A 62 -1.38 -26.04 0.90
N ILE A 63 -0.72 -25.56 1.94
CA ILE A 63 0.27 -24.49 1.86
C ILE A 63 1.62 -25.03 2.33
N ASN A 64 2.68 -24.79 1.55
CA ASN A 64 4.09 -25.09 1.88
C ASN A 64 4.47 -26.55 2.18
N ARG A 65 3.51 -27.46 2.40
CA ARG A 65 3.74 -28.87 2.77
C ARG A 65 2.69 -29.81 2.17
N LYS A 66 3.06 -31.08 1.99
CA LYS A 66 2.21 -32.13 1.38
C LYS A 66 1.35 -32.91 2.39
N SER A 67 1.61 -32.87 3.69
CA SER A 67 0.98 -33.87 4.59
C SER A 67 0.77 -33.37 6.02
N ASN A 68 -0.25 -32.54 6.27
CA ASN A 68 -1.12 -32.69 7.46
C ASN A 68 -2.17 -31.57 7.63
N ASP A 69 -2.09 -30.46 6.88
CA ASP A 69 -3.07 -29.38 7.00
C ASP A 69 -3.76 -29.13 5.65
N GLN A 70 -5.02 -29.57 5.56
CA GLN A 70 -5.91 -29.30 4.44
C GLN A 70 -6.92 -28.25 4.87
N ILE A 71 -6.99 -27.17 4.11
CA ILE A 71 -7.91 -26.06 4.37
C ILE A 71 -8.99 -26.11 3.30
N ASN A 72 -10.24 -26.33 3.72
CA ASN A 72 -11.37 -26.29 2.81
C ASN A 72 -11.62 -24.86 2.34
N LEU A 73 -11.91 -24.70 1.05
CA LEU A 73 -12.27 -23.43 0.45
C LEU A 73 -13.79 -23.29 0.45
N GLU A 74 -14.29 -22.50 1.38
CA GLU A 74 -15.70 -22.08 1.44
C GLU A 74 -15.80 -20.59 1.17
N LEU A 75 -16.95 -20.11 0.67
CA LEU A 75 -17.17 -18.69 0.41
C LEU A 75 -16.80 -17.83 1.62
N GLY A 76 -15.88 -16.88 1.44
CA GLY A 76 -15.41 -15.99 2.49
C GLY A 76 -14.32 -16.57 3.39
N THR A 77 -13.81 -17.77 3.10
CA THR A 77 -12.63 -18.31 3.78
C THR A 77 -11.45 -17.38 3.56
N THR A 78 -10.81 -16.99 4.67
CA THR A 78 -9.65 -16.11 4.70
C THR A 78 -8.48 -16.81 5.34
N ILE A 79 -7.33 -16.78 4.66
CA ILE A 79 -6.11 -17.43 5.11
C ILE A 79 -4.99 -16.39 5.10
N LYS A 80 -4.48 -16.06 6.30
CA LYS A 80 -3.42 -15.07 6.52
C LYS A 80 -2.14 -15.79 6.95
N THR A 81 -1.37 -16.25 5.98
CA THR A 81 -0.10 -16.93 6.25
C THR A 81 0.82 -16.83 5.05
N VAL A 82 2.13 -16.72 5.28
CA VAL A 82 3.12 -16.67 4.19
C VAL A 82 3.23 -18.04 3.53
N PHE A 83 3.13 -18.06 2.21
CA PHE A 83 3.28 -19.25 1.40
C PHE A 83 4.09 -19.01 0.14
N THR A 84 4.84 -20.04 -0.25
CA THR A 84 5.61 -20.09 -1.50
C THR A 84 5.13 -21.20 -2.43
N GLN A 85 4.21 -22.04 -1.94
CA GLN A 85 3.67 -23.19 -2.66
C GLN A 85 2.20 -23.38 -2.27
N LEU A 86 1.35 -23.59 -3.27
CA LEU A 86 -0.07 -23.88 -3.11
C LEU A 86 -0.38 -25.20 -3.81
N PHE A 87 -1.07 -26.11 -3.13
CA PHE A 87 -1.54 -27.38 -3.70
C PHE A 87 -3.06 -27.41 -3.62
N ILE A 88 -3.72 -27.84 -4.70
CA ILE A 88 -5.19 -27.87 -4.78
C ILE A 88 -5.68 -29.30 -4.94
N SER A 89 -6.71 -29.64 -4.16
CA SER A 89 -7.40 -30.92 -4.23
C SER A 89 -8.91 -30.71 -4.26
N ASN A 90 -9.60 -31.40 -5.17
CA ASN A 90 -11.06 -31.40 -5.31
C ASN A 90 -11.53 -32.69 -5.98
N THR A 91 -12.77 -33.11 -5.72
CA THR A 91 -13.47 -34.09 -6.55
C THR A 91 -14.08 -33.40 -7.77
N ALA A 92 -14.29 -34.15 -8.86
CA ALA A 92 -14.98 -33.66 -10.04
C ALA A 92 -16.42 -33.23 -9.69
N GLN A 93 -16.77 -32.00 -10.03
CA GLN A 93 -18.06 -31.36 -9.80
C GLN A 93 -18.42 -30.57 -11.06
N ALA A 94 -19.33 -31.12 -11.86
CA ALA A 94 -19.68 -30.56 -13.17
C ALA A 94 -20.23 -29.13 -13.05
N ASP A 95 -19.71 -28.23 -13.87
CA ASP A 95 -20.05 -26.81 -13.98
C ASP A 95 -19.85 -26.00 -12.69
N GLN A 96 -19.06 -26.52 -11.75
CA GLN A 96 -18.77 -25.83 -10.49
C GLN A 96 -17.41 -25.17 -10.50
N TRP A 97 -17.27 -24.06 -9.79
CA TRP A 97 -16.04 -23.30 -9.72
C TRP A 97 -15.93 -22.49 -8.41
N ILE A 98 -14.69 -22.15 -8.06
CA ILE A 98 -14.34 -21.30 -6.92
C ILE A 98 -13.36 -20.22 -7.39
N ASP A 99 -13.67 -18.96 -7.14
CA ASP A 99 -12.77 -17.82 -7.39
C ASP A 99 -12.02 -17.46 -6.11
N ILE A 100 -10.70 -17.38 -6.22
CA ILE A 100 -9.80 -16.99 -5.13
C ILE A 100 -9.00 -15.74 -5.50
N ILE A 101 -8.76 -14.91 -4.49
CA ILE A 101 -7.82 -13.79 -4.53
C ILE A 101 -6.59 -14.19 -3.73
N ILE A 102 -5.42 -14.00 -4.33
CA ILE A 102 -4.12 -14.28 -3.72
C ILE A 102 -3.29 -13.00 -3.73
N GLY A 103 -2.73 -12.58 -2.59
CA GLY A 103 -2.02 -11.30 -2.51
C GLY A 103 -0.84 -11.27 -1.54
N ILE A 104 -0.10 -10.17 -1.64
CA ILE A 104 0.94 -9.71 -0.71
C ILE A 104 0.58 -8.28 -0.28
N ASN A 105 0.73 -7.95 0.99
CA ASN A 105 0.34 -6.68 1.61
C ASN A 105 -1.10 -6.28 1.26
N PHE A 106 -2.01 -7.26 1.32
CA PHE A 106 -3.41 -7.10 0.97
C PHE A 106 -4.29 -7.79 2.02
N GLU A 107 -5.33 -7.10 2.47
CA GLU A 107 -6.37 -7.68 3.32
C GLU A 107 -7.74 -7.43 2.66
N TYR A 108 -8.45 -8.50 2.32
CA TYR A 108 -9.83 -8.40 1.86
C TYR A 108 -10.75 -8.29 3.07
N LEU A 109 -11.22 -7.08 3.37
CA LEU A 109 -12.28 -6.87 4.34
C LEU A 109 -13.64 -7.02 3.66
N ARG A 110 -14.29 -8.17 3.86
CA ARG A 110 -15.72 -8.30 3.53
C ARG A 110 -16.49 -7.41 4.51
N LEU A 111 -17.03 -6.29 4.03
CA LEU A 111 -18.08 -5.57 4.75
C LEU A 111 -19.22 -6.56 4.99
N MET A 112 -19.32 -7.06 6.22
CA MET A 112 -20.52 -7.75 6.69
C MET A 112 -21.64 -6.72 6.68
N ALA A 113 -22.37 -6.63 5.57
CA ALA A 113 -23.64 -5.94 5.57
C ALA A 113 -24.48 -6.60 6.66
N ALA A 114 -24.79 -5.85 7.71
CA ALA A 114 -25.71 -6.28 8.74
C ALA A 114 -27.08 -6.51 8.08
N GLY A 115 -27.36 -7.77 7.73
CA GLY A 115 -28.66 -8.25 7.28
C GLY A 115 -28.93 -8.08 5.77
N GLY A 116 -29.18 -9.22 5.11
CA GLY A 116 -29.85 -9.26 3.80
C GLY A 116 -28.94 -9.63 2.65
N GLY A 117 -29.26 -10.73 1.97
CA GLY A 117 -28.48 -11.31 0.87
C GLY A 117 -28.29 -10.38 -0.32
N GLY A 118 -27.18 -10.58 -1.01
CA GLY A 118 -26.76 -9.83 -2.20
C GLY A 118 -25.26 -9.61 -2.16
N GLY A 119 -24.48 -10.63 -2.52
CA GLY A 119 -23.04 -10.53 -2.67
C GLY A 119 -22.69 -9.64 -3.86
N GLY A 120 -22.58 -8.33 -3.62
CA GLY A 120 -21.83 -7.42 -4.47
C GLY A 120 -20.47 -7.22 -3.82
N GLY A 121 -19.41 -7.83 -4.37
CA GLY A 121 -18.05 -7.48 -4.01
C GLY A 121 -17.78 -6.06 -4.46
N GLY A 122 -17.80 -5.09 -3.53
CA GLY A 122 -17.40 -3.72 -3.85
C GLY A 122 -15.93 -3.70 -4.25
N THR A 123 -15.61 -3.02 -5.35
CA THR A 123 -14.20 -2.85 -5.72
C THR A 123 -13.63 -1.78 -4.80
N ILE A 124 -12.54 -2.08 -4.09
CA ILE A 124 -11.83 -1.06 -3.32
C ILE A 124 -10.93 -0.30 -4.28
N VAL A 125 -11.19 0.99 -4.44
CA VAL A 125 -10.37 1.89 -5.25
C VAL A 125 -9.71 2.93 -4.37
N LYS A 126 -8.53 3.39 -4.81
CA LYS A 126 -7.84 4.52 -4.19
C LYS A 126 -8.62 5.79 -4.50
N ASN A 127 -9.22 6.39 -3.48
CA ASN A 127 -9.91 7.66 -3.59
C ASN A 127 -8.95 8.79 -3.19
N TRP A 128 -8.63 9.64 -4.16
CA TRP A 128 -7.79 10.81 -3.96
C TRP A 128 -8.65 11.99 -3.51
N LEU A 129 -8.28 12.61 -2.39
CA LEU A 129 -8.89 13.85 -1.94
C LEU A 129 -8.39 15.04 -2.78
N ALA A 130 -8.98 16.21 -2.55
CA ALA A 130 -8.54 17.44 -3.19
C ALA A 130 -7.06 17.74 -2.85
N GLU A 131 -6.34 18.27 -3.84
CA GLU A 131 -4.99 18.81 -3.63
C GLU A 131 -5.05 19.97 -2.62
N GLN A 132 -4.07 20.01 -1.72
CA GLN A 132 -3.90 21.03 -0.71
C GLN A 132 -2.51 21.62 -0.81
N THR A 133 -2.41 22.94 -0.97
CA THR A 133 -1.14 23.66 -0.80
C THR A 133 -0.79 23.72 0.68
N ILE A 134 0.40 23.23 1.05
CA ILE A 134 0.86 23.16 2.43
C ILE A 134 2.01 24.13 2.74
N ILE A 135 2.73 24.59 1.71
CA ILE A 135 3.61 25.78 1.73
C ILE A 135 3.31 26.54 0.43
N ASN A 136 3.05 27.85 0.52
CA ASN A 136 2.63 28.65 -0.63
C ASN A 136 3.68 29.72 -0.99
N ALA A 137 4.60 29.39 -1.90
CA ALA A 137 5.64 30.29 -2.42
C ALA A 137 6.34 31.12 -1.33
N VAL A 138 6.81 30.46 -0.26
CA VAL A 138 7.44 31.12 0.88
C VAL A 138 8.95 31.23 0.64
N GLY A 139 9.51 32.42 0.83
CA GLY A 139 10.96 32.63 0.84
C GLY A 139 11.59 32.07 2.12
N VAL A 140 12.27 30.94 2.01
CA VAL A 140 12.91 30.22 3.11
C VAL A 140 14.33 30.76 3.35
N THR A 141 14.60 31.18 4.58
CA THR A 141 15.93 31.62 5.05
C THR A 141 16.41 30.83 6.26
N VAL A 142 15.70 30.89 7.40
CA VAL A 142 16.10 30.14 8.61
C VAL A 142 15.34 28.82 8.73
N GLY A 143 14.09 28.80 8.29
CA GLY A 143 13.25 27.62 8.25
C GLY A 143 11.77 27.99 8.16
N THR A 144 10.96 27.12 7.60
CA THR A 144 9.51 27.32 7.44
C THR A 144 8.80 25.99 7.62
N TRP A 145 7.77 26.01 8.43
CA TRP A 145 6.87 24.88 8.62
C TRP A 145 5.76 24.92 7.58
N SER A 146 5.39 23.76 7.06
CA SER A 146 4.13 23.59 6.36
C SER A 146 2.95 23.70 7.34
N VAL A 147 1.75 23.88 6.78
CA VAL A 147 0.52 23.55 7.52
C VAL A 147 0.50 22.05 7.84
N ASP A 148 -0.27 21.68 8.86
CA ASP A 148 -0.47 20.27 9.21
C ASP A 148 -1.16 19.51 8.07
N VAL A 149 -0.71 18.28 7.85
CA VAL A 149 -1.39 17.29 7.01
C VAL A 149 -1.95 16.20 7.90
N ASP A 150 -3.25 16.28 8.12
CA ASP A 150 -4.04 15.31 8.88
C ASP A 150 -4.41 14.12 8.00
N LEU A 151 -3.94 12.93 8.39
CA LEU A 151 -4.33 11.66 7.77
C LEU A 151 -5.38 10.90 8.60
N GLU A 152 -5.57 11.26 9.87
CA GLU A 152 -6.47 10.56 10.79
C GLU A 152 -7.95 10.88 10.53
N THR A 153 -8.34 12.17 10.49
CA THR A 153 -9.76 12.59 10.53
C THR A 153 -10.58 12.02 9.37
N ASN A 154 -9.99 11.87 8.19
CA ASN A 154 -10.66 11.35 6.99
C ASN A 154 -10.30 9.89 6.68
N GLY A 155 -9.67 9.18 7.62
CA GLY A 155 -9.18 7.81 7.43
C GLY A 155 -8.26 7.69 6.22
N CYS A 156 -7.39 8.68 6.01
CA CYS A 156 -6.42 8.66 4.93
C CYS A 156 -5.28 7.72 5.28
N GLU A 157 -4.88 6.91 4.30
CA GLU A 157 -3.77 5.97 4.45
C GLU A 157 -2.42 6.67 4.18
N GLY A 158 -2.44 7.76 3.40
CA GLY A 158 -1.24 8.52 3.08
C GLY A 158 -1.50 9.77 2.25
N ALA A 159 -0.41 10.45 1.90
CA ALA A 159 -0.39 11.61 1.02
C ALA A 159 0.76 11.54 0.00
N HIS A 160 0.48 11.94 -1.23
CA HIS A 160 1.51 12.22 -2.23
C HIS A 160 1.87 13.69 -2.10
N VAL A 161 3.14 13.99 -1.90
CA VAL A 161 3.64 15.33 -1.61
C VAL A 161 4.58 15.75 -2.73
N THR A 162 4.40 16.96 -3.24
CA THR A 162 5.36 17.62 -4.14
C THR A 162 5.98 18.81 -3.43
N ILE A 163 7.26 19.02 -3.63
CA ILE A 163 8.00 20.17 -3.12
C ILE A 163 8.78 20.77 -4.29
N ASP A 164 8.46 22.02 -4.58
CA ASP A 164 9.09 22.85 -5.59
C ASP A 164 10.00 23.86 -4.88
N ALA A 165 11.27 23.89 -5.29
CA ALA A 165 12.28 24.83 -4.85
C ALA A 165 12.69 25.70 -6.05
N ASP A 166 12.49 27.00 -5.90
CA ASP A 166 12.89 28.05 -6.86
C ASP A 166 14.05 28.84 -6.23
N PHE A 167 15.24 28.67 -6.79
CA PHE A 167 16.49 29.16 -6.24
C PHE A 167 16.81 30.57 -6.77
N PRO A 168 17.50 31.41 -5.99
CA PRO A 168 17.99 32.68 -6.52
C PRO A 168 19.08 32.45 -7.58
N PRO A 169 19.33 33.40 -8.49
CA PRO A 169 20.42 33.28 -9.45
C PRO A 169 21.79 33.10 -8.78
N GLY A 170 22.52 32.06 -9.20
CA GLY A 170 23.82 31.70 -8.63
C GLY A 170 23.71 31.16 -7.18
N PRO A 171 22.87 30.14 -6.94
CA PRO A 171 22.66 29.64 -5.60
C PRO A 171 23.91 28.96 -5.06
N THR A 172 24.05 29.03 -3.74
CA THR A 172 25.14 28.46 -2.93
C THR A 172 24.62 27.48 -1.88
N ASP A 173 23.33 27.57 -1.53
CA ASP A 173 22.65 26.73 -0.56
C ASP A 173 21.69 25.76 -1.27
N ASN A 174 21.54 24.56 -0.72
CA ASN A 174 20.49 23.61 -1.07
C ASN A 174 19.24 23.85 -0.21
N LEU A 175 18.10 23.31 -0.63
CA LEU A 175 16.93 23.23 0.25
C LEU A 175 16.96 21.92 1.03
N VAL A 176 17.06 22.01 2.36
CA VAL A 176 16.89 20.87 3.26
C VAL A 176 15.41 20.73 3.60
N VAL A 177 14.89 19.52 3.51
CA VAL A 177 13.51 19.18 3.86
C VAL A 177 13.50 18.08 4.89
N GLU A 178 12.78 18.31 5.98
CA GLU A 178 12.49 17.33 7.02
C GLU A 178 11.02 16.95 7.03
N VAL A 179 10.74 15.66 7.15
CA VAL A 179 9.39 15.15 7.43
C VAL A 179 9.31 14.81 8.92
N ARG A 180 8.40 15.45 9.64
CA ARG A 180 8.16 15.20 11.06
C ARG A 180 6.72 14.78 11.26
N ALA A 181 6.50 13.66 11.95
CA ALA A 181 5.17 13.18 12.26
C ALA A 181 4.70 13.64 13.62
N SER A 182 3.41 13.45 13.86
CA SER A 182 2.77 13.65 15.16
C SER A 182 1.61 12.66 15.29
N LEU A 183 1.31 12.26 16.53
CA LEU A 183 0.11 11.49 16.86
C LEU A 183 -1.12 12.37 17.06
N ASP A 184 -0.96 13.67 17.35
CA ASP A 184 -2.04 14.54 17.84
C ASP A 184 -2.02 15.97 17.26
N ALA A 185 -1.17 16.22 16.27
CA ALA A 185 -0.90 17.53 15.66
C ALA A 185 -0.43 18.64 16.63
N THR A 186 -0.17 18.32 17.90
CA THR A 186 0.21 19.28 18.93
C THR A 186 1.73 19.29 19.10
N ASN A 187 2.33 18.11 19.20
CA ASN A 187 3.79 17.95 19.26
C ASN A 187 4.25 17.09 18.09
N TYR A 188 5.21 17.60 17.33
CA TYR A 188 5.85 16.86 16.24
C TYR A 188 7.17 16.28 16.72
N ASP A 189 7.60 15.20 16.09
CA ASP A 189 8.83 14.51 16.45
C ASP A 189 10.02 15.47 16.47
N ASP A 190 10.79 15.45 17.56
CA ASP A 190 12.04 16.21 17.69
C ASP A 190 13.09 15.72 16.68
N THR A 191 13.09 14.41 16.40
CA THR A 191 13.90 13.78 15.37
C THR A 191 13.02 13.53 14.14
N PRO A 192 13.36 14.07 12.96
CA PRO A 192 12.56 13.85 11.77
C PRO A 192 12.59 12.39 11.33
N LEU A 193 11.47 11.92 10.79
CA LEU A 193 11.34 10.60 10.18
C LEU A 193 12.22 10.45 8.96
N TYR A 194 12.35 11.53 8.18
CA TYR A 194 13.12 11.55 6.96
C TYR A 194 13.71 12.95 6.73
N ILE A 195 14.94 12.99 6.22
CA ILE A 195 15.64 14.22 5.84
C ILE A 195 16.27 14.00 4.47
N PHE A 196 16.17 14.99 3.61
CA PHE A 196 16.89 15.02 2.34
C PHE A 196 17.14 16.45 1.90
N GLU A 197 17.98 16.61 0.87
CA GLU A 197 18.28 17.89 0.24
C GLU A 197 17.79 17.90 -1.20
N ILE A 198 17.24 19.03 -1.62
CA ILE A 198 17.00 19.36 -3.03
C ILE A 198 18.19 20.20 -3.49
N ASP A 199 18.95 19.63 -4.44
CA ASP A 199 20.16 20.21 -4.98
C ASP A 199 19.87 21.45 -5.83
N ASN A 200 20.72 22.46 -5.70
CA ASN A 200 20.58 23.76 -6.34
C ASN A 200 21.17 23.85 -7.76
N ALA A 201 21.72 22.77 -8.32
CA ALA A 201 22.24 22.76 -9.68
C ALA A 201 21.15 22.76 -10.76
N ILE A 202 19.89 22.54 -10.37
CA ILE A 202 18.70 22.58 -11.23
C ILE A 202 17.75 23.62 -10.66
N ASP A 203 17.20 24.49 -11.51
CA ASP A 203 16.27 25.55 -11.10
C ASP A 203 15.20 25.82 -12.18
N PRO A 204 13.89 25.78 -11.83
CA PRO A 204 13.35 25.26 -10.56
C PRO A 204 13.60 23.75 -10.42
N ASN A 205 13.70 23.27 -9.19
CA ASN A 205 13.82 21.85 -8.88
C ASN A 205 12.59 21.34 -8.14
N GLN A 206 12.12 20.14 -8.49
CA GLN A 206 10.95 19.51 -7.88
C GLN A 206 11.27 18.08 -7.48
N VAL A 207 10.78 17.69 -6.29
CA VAL A 207 10.74 16.31 -5.85
C VAL A 207 9.31 15.92 -5.51
N SER A 208 8.99 14.63 -5.67
CA SER A 208 7.74 14.07 -5.18
C SER A 208 7.99 12.81 -4.34
N MET A 209 7.18 12.62 -3.30
CA MET A 209 7.29 11.49 -2.40
C MET A 209 5.93 11.08 -1.83
N VAL A 210 5.87 9.84 -1.32
CA VAL A 210 4.71 9.30 -0.63
C VAL A 210 5.03 9.23 0.87
N ILE A 211 4.15 9.82 1.68
CA ILE A 211 4.17 9.69 3.14
C ILE A 211 2.94 8.89 3.55
N LYS A 212 3.13 7.83 4.35
CA LYS A 212 2.08 6.93 4.84
C LYS A 212 2.42 6.43 6.25
N ASP A 213 1.49 5.74 6.88
CA ASP A 213 1.64 5.12 8.20
C ASP A 213 1.94 6.13 9.34
N VAL A 214 1.41 7.36 9.23
CA VAL A 214 1.47 8.42 10.25
C VAL A 214 0.09 9.05 10.44
N ALA A 215 -0.24 9.54 11.63
CA ALA A 215 -1.52 10.22 11.89
C ALA A 215 -1.50 11.66 11.34
N HIS A 216 -0.44 12.39 11.65
CA HIS A 216 -0.20 13.75 11.17
C HIS A 216 1.24 13.91 10.72
N PHE A 217 1.49 14.81 9.77
CA PHE A 217 2.86 15.23 9.45
C PHE A 217 2.96 16.70 9.03
N LYS A 218 4.16 17.25 9.20
CA LYS A 218 4.58 18.53 8.64
C LYS A 218 5.90 18.40 7.91
N LEU A 219 6.10 19.32 6.96
CA LEU A 219 7.40 19.59 6.39
C LEU A 219 8.05 20.74 7.15
N TYR A 220 9.34 20.60 7.43
CA TYR A 220 10.20 21.71 7.83
C TYR A 220 11.26 21.92 6.76
N CYS A 221 11.20 23.07 6.09
CA CYS A 221 12.10 23.40 4.99
C CYS A 221 13.03 24.53 5.45
N TYR A 222 14.34 24.35 5.28
CA TYR A 222 15.36 25.37 5.56
C TYR A 222 16.48 25.28 4.54
N ARG A 223 17.25 26.36 4.36
CA ARG A 223 18.43 26.33 3.49
C ARG A 223 19.60 25.67 4.21
N SER A 224 20.47 24.98 3.47
CA SER A 224 21.63 24.29 4.05
C SER A 224 22.70 25.25 4.60
N GLY A 225 22.70 26.52 4.18
CA GLY A 225 23.64 27.56 4.63
C GLY A 225 22.96 28.85 5.12
N VAL A 226 23.50 30.02 4.75
CA VAL A 226 23.11 31.31 5.34
C VAL A 226 22.91 32.46 4.34
N THR A 227 23.07 32.21 3.04
CA THR A 227 23.17 33.27 2.02
C THR A 227 21.90 33.39 1.19
N ASP A 228 21.27 32.28 0.81
CA ASP A 228 20.21 32.30 -0.19
C ASP A 228 18.81 32.46 0.40
N THR A 229 17.88 33.01 -0.38
CA THR A 229 16.45 32.93 -0.09
C THR A 229 15.82 32.03 -1.14
N ILE A 230 15.41 30.83 -0.74
CA ILE A 230 14.85 29.81 -1.64
C ILE A 230 13.33 29.90 -1.57
N THR A 231 12.66 30.11 -2.70
CA THR A 231 11.20 30.15 -2.73
C THR A 231 10.65 28.73 -2.77
N VAL A 232 9.87 28.34 -1.76
CA VAL A 232 9.35 26.98 -1.64
C VAL A 232 7.84 26.97 -1.82
N THR A 233 7.36 26.07 -2.67
CA THR A 233 5.96 25.68 -2.75
C THR A 233 5.86 24.19 -2.48
N ALA A 234 4.98 23.78 -1.57
CA ALA A 234 4.73 22.38 -1.31
C ALA A 234 3.23 22.10 -1.34
N LYS A 235 2.86 20.97 -1.93
CA LYS A 235 1.47 20.54 -2.07
C LYS A 235 1.36 19.09 -1.64
N CYS A 236 0.19 18.69 -1.16
CA CYS A 236 -0.12 17.30 -0.89
C CYS A 236 -1.47 16.92 -1.48
N GLN A 237 -1.59 15.66 -1.88
CA GLN A 237 -2.85 15.02 -2.20
C GLN A 237 -2.99 13.76 -1.35
N ARG A 238 -3.90 13.83 -0.38
CA ARG A 238 -4.21 12.70 0.52
C ARG A 238 -5.06 11.66 -0.20
N TRP A 239 -4.99 10.42 0.24
CA TRP A 239 -5.89 9.37 -0.26
C TRP A 239 -6.38 8.47 0.87
N ASN A 240 -7.56 7.89 0.63
CA ASN A 240 -8.08 6.74 1.37
C ASN A 240 -8.52 5.66 0.39
N TYR A 241 -8.96 4.53 0.94
CA TYR A 241 -9.58 3.47 0.16
C TYR A 241 -11.10 3.55 0.34
N GLN A 242 -11.82 3.51 -0.78
CA GLN A 242 -13.28 3.51 -0.77
C GLN A 242 -13.82 2.33 -1.57
N SER A 243 -14.93 1.77 -1.09
CA SER A 243 -15.73 0.84 -1.88
C SER A 243 -16.54 1.61 -2.92
N VAL A 244 -16.42 1.22 -4.18
CA VAL A 244 -17.33 1.61 -5.28
C VAL A 244 -18.29 0.47 -5.62
#